data_AF-R9JS51-F1
#
_entry.id   AF-R9JS51-F1
#
_cell.length_a   1.000
_cell.length_b   1.000
_cell.length_c   1.000
_cell.angle_alpha   90.00
_cell.angle_beta   90.00
_cell.angle_gamma   90.00
#
_symmetry.space_group_name_H-M   'P 1'
#
loop_
_entity.id
_entity.type
_entity.pdbx_description
1 polymer ?
#
loop_
_entity_poly.entity_id
_entity_poly.type
_entity_poly.pdbx_seq_one_letter_code
_entity_poly.pdbx_strand_id
1 'polypeptide(L)'
;MVCVPLIGTIFIKPVREPWKQEDEDVSVLDESFQVVVEEEIGTFYYQPEMLTGLLMYRVIPEDTVFSSSEDFIVREDAAYDPEQEYLKALAIVCRSNIAAAWEGEQCPELLLYEQMAFEADKFYRILQTLPEDSRRVKLNEIERAVDATKGVVITRDGAVMTAPFFTTSPSDMLVSEVGSGDGFSLNYAYELAVSGMDFYAILKYFYGDIKVSIYE
;
A
#
# COMPACT_ATOMS: atom_id res chain seq x y z
N MET A 1 36.42 -26.99 -30.79
CA MET A 1 35.71 -28.04 -30.05
C MET A 1 36.26 -28.04 -28.64
N VAL A 2 35.55 -27.45 -27.68
CA VAL A 2 35.89 -27.48 -26.26
C VAL A 2 34.61 -27.88 -25.55
N CYS A 3 34.65 -29.04 -24.91
CA CYS A 3 33.56 -29.63 -24.14
C CYS A 3 33.47 -28.97 -22.76
N VAL A 4 32.27 -28.57 -22.34
CA VAL A 4 31.94 -28.29 -20.95
C VAL A 4 31.17 -29.50 -20.41
N PRO A 5 31.54 -30.08 -19.25
CA PRO A 5 30.82 -31.22 -18.68
C PRO A 5 29.49 -30.76 -18.06
N LEU A 6 28.42 -31.48 -18.38
CA LEU A 6 27.12 -31.44 -17.70
C LEU A 6 27.29 -31.82 -16.22
N ILE A 7 27.07 -30.88 -15.30
CA ILE A 7 26.87 -31.17 -13.89
C ILE A 7 25.36 -31.19 -13.61
N GLY A 8 24.91 -32.30 -13.04
CA GLY A 8 23.54 -32.78 -13.03
C GLY A 8 22.53 -31.89 -12.31
N THR A 9 21.33 -31.88 -12.89
CA THR A 9 20.06 -31.53 -12.26
C THR A 9 19.82 -32.38 -11.01
N ILE A 10 19.78 -31.73 -9.84
CA ILE A 10 19.20 -32.31 -8.64
C ILE A 10 17.68 -32.09 -8.72
N PHE A 11 16.95 -33.11 -9.13
CA PHE A 11 15.51 -33.20 -8.91
C PHE A 11 15.27 -33.54 -7.43
N ILE A 12 15.01 -32.54 -6.60
CA ILE A 12 14.45 -32.77 -5.26
C ILE A 12 12.96 -33.00 -5.43
N LYS A 13 12.51 -34.25 -5.26
CA LYS A 13 11.09 -34.54 -5.05
C LYS A 13 10.64 -33.84 -3.77
N PRO A 14 9.54 -33.06 -3.76
CA PRO A 14 8.99 -32.58 -2.51
C PRO A 14 8.44 -33.77 -1.72
N VAL A 15 8.94 -33.92 -0.50
CA VAL A 15 8.43 -34.86 0.50
C VAL A 15 7.03 -34.37 0.89
N ARG A 16 6.03 -35.22 0.67
CA ARG A 16 4.67 -35.01 1.19
C ARG A 16 4.67 -35.35 2.67
N GLU A 17 4.91 -34.36 3.50
CA GLU A 17 4.39 -34.34 4.86
C GLU A 17 3.16 -33.43 4.88
N PRO A 18 2.05 -33.82 5.51
CA PRO A 18 0.90 -32.96 5.68
C PRO A 18 1.23 -31.98 6.82
N TRP A 19 2.02 -30.97 6.49
CA TRP A 19 2.02 -29.74 7.26
C TRP A 19 0.58 -29.24 7.21
N LYS A 20 -0.04 -29.04 8.36
CA LYS A 20 -1.24 -28.22 8.44
C LYS A 20 -0.81 -26.87 7.89
N GLN A 21 -1.19 -26.62 6.64
CA GLN A 21 -1.21 -25.31 6.04
C GLN A 21 -2.19 -24.55 6.94
N GLU A 22 -1.66 -23.80 7.90
CA GLU A 22 -2.37 -22.62 8.36
C GLU A 22 -2.60 -21.85 7.08
N ASP A 23 -3.86 -21.72 6.67
CA ASP A 23 -4.23 -20.97 5.47
C ASP A 23 -3.51 -19.62 5.60
N GLU A 24 -2.48 -19.39 4.78
CA GLU A 24 -1.87 -18.06 4.70
C GLU A 24 -3.04 -17.13 4.38
N ASP A 25 -3.19 -16.07 5.16
CA ASP A 25 -4.25 -15.07 4.96
C ASP A 25 -3.90 -14.30 3.67
N VAL A 26 -4.12 -14.92 2.52
CA VAL A 26 -3.83 -14.38 1.19
C VAL A 26 -4.97 -13.44 0.82
N SER A 27 -4.61 -12.22 0.39
CA SER A 27 -5.60 -11.24 -0.06
C SER A 27 -6.28 -11.77 -1.32
N VAL A 28 -7.61 -11.74 -1.38
CA VAL A 28 -8.37 -12.14 -2.59
C VAL A 28 -7.87 -11.37 -3.81
N LEU A 29 -7.48 -10.10 -3.64
CA LEU A 29 -6.90 -9.29 -4.71
C LEU A 29 -5.59 -9.88 -5.26
N ASP A 30 -4.69 -10.37 -4.40
CA ASP A 30 -3.41 -11.00 -4.80
C ASP A 30 -3.61 -12.33 -5.55
N GLU A 31 -4.74 -13.00 -5.33
CA GLU A 31 -5.09 -14.20 -6.11
C GLU A 31 -5.83 -13.87 -7.41
N SER A 32 -6.40 -12.66 -7.50
CA SER A 32 -7.32 -12.29 -8.59
C SER A 32 -6.62 -11.73 -9.83
N PHE A 33 -5.56 -10.92 -9.66
CA PHE A 33 -4.89 -10.28 -10.78
C PHE A 33 -3.48 -9.81 -10.44
N GLN A 34 -2.70 -9.48 -11.47
CA GLN A 34 -1.42 -8.77 -11.31
C GLN A 34 -1.48 -7.41 -12.00
N VAL A 35 -0.69 -6.46 -11.49
CA VAL A 35 -0.51 -5.16 -12.11
C VAL A 35 0.79 -5.15 -12.91
N VAL A 36 0.67 -4.79 -14.20
CA VAL A 36 1.79 -4.66 -15.13
C VAL A 36 2.26 -3.22 -15.12
N VAL A 37 3.52 -3.00 -14.74
CA VAL A 37 4.15 -1.68 -14.73
C VAL A 37 5.29 -1.68 -15.75
N GLU A 38 5.20 -0.80 -16.75
CA GLU A 38 6.30 -0.56 -17.69
C GLU A 38 7.20 0.54 -17.15
N GLU A 39 8.47 0.22 -16.87
CA GLU A 39 9.46 1.15 -16.35
C GLU A 39 10.69 1.21 -17.27
N GLU A 40 11.56 2.21 -17.03
CA GLU A 40 12.75 2.51 -17.87
C GLU A 40 13.63 1.27 -18.15
N ILE A 41 13.69 0.32 -17.22
CA ILE A 41 14.57 -0.85 -17.25
C ILE A 41 13.86 -2.15 -17.64
N GLY A 42 12.54 -2.12 -17.86
CA GLY A 42 11.75 -3.30 -18.23
C GLY A 42 10.33 -3.28 -17.66
N THR A 43 9.63 -4.39 -17.91
CA THR A 43 8.27 -4.63 -17.44
C THR A 43 8.29 -5.43 -16.14
N PHE A 44 7.58 -4.94 -15.13
CA PHE A 44 7.44 -5.57 -13.82
C PHE A 44 5.99 -5.98 -13.57
N TYR A 45 5.83 -7.03 -12.77
CA TYR A 45 4.52 -7.59 -12.39
C TYR A 45 4.45 -7.55 -10.87
N TYR A 46 3.45 -6.86 -10.35
CA TYR A 46 3.26 -6.71 -8.91
C TYR A 46 1.91 -7.30 -8.49
N GLN A 47 1.91 -7.95 -7.34
CA GLN A 47 0.66 -8.26 -6.65
C GLN A 47 0.06 -6.97 -6.06
N PRO A 48 -1.28 -6.82 -6.03
CA PRO A 48 -1.96 -5.66 -5.47
C PRO A 48 -1.48 -5.22 -4.08
N GLU A 49 -1.26 -6.15 -3.14
CA GLU A 49 -0.77 -5.78 -1.80
C GLU A 49 0.66 -5.24 -1.83
N MET A 50 1.54 -5.86 -2.63
CA MET A 50 2.90 -5.39 -2.82
C MET A 50 2.92 -4.01 -3.47
N LEU A 51 2.10 -3.79 -4.51
CA LEU A 51 1.99 -2.50 -5.18
C LEU A 51 1.43 -1.42 -4.24
N THR A 52 0.49 -1.78 -3.35
CA THR A 52 -0.04 -0.85 -2.33
C THR A 52 1.09 -0.26 -1.50
N GLY A 53 2.00 -1.08 -0.96
CA GLY A 53 3.15 -0.58 -0.19
C GLY A 53 4.11 0.27 -1.02
N LEU A 54 4.38 -0.12 -2.27
CA LEU A 54 5.25 0.63 -3.18
C LEU A 54 4.66 1.99 -3.56
N LEU A 55 3.35 2.06 -3.80
CA LEU A 55 2.61 3.30 -4.01
C LEU A 55 2.70 4.20 -2.80
N MET A 56 2.41 3.67 -1.61
CA MET A 56 2.53 4.42 -0.34
C MET A 56 3.93 5.03 -0.19
N TYR A 57 4.97 4.25 -0.44
CA TYR A 57 6.35 4.73 -0.33
C TYR A 57 6.62 5.92 -1.27
N ARG A 58 6.08 5.89 -2.49
CA ARG A 58 6.22 6.95 -3.50
C ARG A 58 5.43 8.21 -3.17
N VAL A 59 4.22 8.07 -2.64
CA VAL A 59 3.33 9.22 -2.41
C VAL A 59 3.63 9.93 -1.10
N ILE A 60 4.18 9.23 -0.11
CA ILE A 60 4.67 9.86 1.11
C ILE A 60 5.95 10.66 0.78
N PRO A 61 6.02 11.96 1.11
CA PRO A 61 7.21 12.79 0.87
C PRO A 61 8.52 12.15 1.37
N GLU A 62 9.61 12.40 0.64
CA GLU A 62 10.92 11.80 0.97
C GLU A 62 11.50 12.30 2.31
N ASP A 63 11.11 13.50 2.73
CA ASP A 63 11.53 14.14 3.98
C ASP A 63 10.64 13.77 5.17
N THR A 64 9.60 12.95 4.97
CA THR A 64 8.80 12.41 6.09
C THR A 64 9.63 11.45 6.93
N VAL A 65 9.80 11.77 8.20
CA VAL A 65 10.53 10.95 9.17
C VAL A 65 9.50 10.23 10.05
N PHE A 66 9.48 8.91 9.96
CA PHE A 66 8.71 8.05 10.87
C PHE A 66 9.57 7.69 12.08
N SER A 67 8.95 7.65 13.25
CA SER A 67 9.54 7.03 14.42
C SER A 67 9.70 5.52 14.20
N SER A 68 10.70 4.91 14.83
CA SER A 68 10.73 3.44 14.84
C SER A 68 9.73 2.95 15.89
N SER A 69 9.02 1.86 15.61
CA SER A 69 8.12 1.26 16.60
C SER A 69 8.79 0.88 17.92
N GLU A 70 10.10 0.63 17.93
CA GLU A 70 10.88 0.44 19.16
C GLU A 70 10.92 1.71 20.03
N ASP A 71 10.88 2.91 19.45
CA ASP A 71 10.83 4.18 20.18
C ASP A 71 9.48 4.38 20.89
N PHE A 72 8.41 3.80 20.35
CA PHE A 72 7.07 3.84 20.95
C PHE A 72 6.88 2.80 22.06
N ILE A 73 7.57 1.64 21.99
CA ILE A 73 7.52 0.59 23.03
C ILE A 73 8.11 1.06 24.38
N VAL A 74 8.95 2.11 24.37
CA VAL A 74 9.56 2.67 25.61
C VAL A 74 8.58 3.52 26.43
N ARG A 75 7.39 3.83 25.91
CA ARG A 75 6.30 4.44 26.69
C ARG A 75 5.33 3.34 27.12
N GLU A 76 5.41 2.92 28.38
CA GLU A 76 4.71 1.79 29.03
C GLU A 76 3.16 1.74 28.96
N ASP A 77 2.49 2.51 28.09
CA ASP A 77 1.01 2.57 27.94
C ASP A 77 0.54 2.58 26.46
N ALA A 78 1.26 1.91 25.55
CA ALA A 78 1.02 1.98 24.09
C ALA A 78 -0.33 1.35 23.65
N ALA A 79 -1.39 2.15 23.55
CA ALA A 79 -2.65 1.78 22.88
C ALA A 79 -2.88 2.48 21.54
N TYR A 80 -2.19 3.61 21.28
CA TYR A 80 -2.47 4.47 20.14
C TYR A 80 -1.16 4.96 19.50
N ASP A 81 -0.98 4.63 18.22
CA ASP A 81 0.17 5.01 17.40
C ASP A 81 -0.35 5.82 16.19
N PRO A 82 -0.24 7.16 16.21
CA PRO A 82 -0.79 8.02 15.17
C PRO A 82 -0.12 7.79 13.81
N GLU A 83 1.16 7.38 13.76
CA GLU A 83 1.84 7.09 12.51
C GLU A 83 1.21 5.87 11.86
N GLN A 84 0.95 4.82 12.65
CA GLN A 84 0.27 3.63 12.16
C GLN A 84 -1.19 3.90 11.77
N GLU A 85 -1.95 4.72 12.50
CA GLU A 85 -3.33 5.06 12.12
C GLU A 85 -3.40 5.84 10.79
N TYR A 86 -2.47 6.77 10.57
CA TYR A 86 -2.31 7.44 9.28
C TYR A 86 -1.95 6.46 8.15
N LEU A 87 -0.94 5.61 8.37
CA LEU A 87 -0.46 4.68 7.35
C LEU A 87 -1.52 3.62 6.98
N LYS A 88 -2.30 3.12 7.95
CA LYS A 88 -3.43 2.22 7.69
C LYS A 88 -4.50 2.87 6.83
N ALA A 89 -4.85 4.13 7.11
CA ALA A 89 -5.81 4.88 6.30
C ALA A 89 -5.30 5.04 4.86
N LEU A 90 -4.02 5.38 4.69
CA LEU A 90 -3.40 5.51 3.38
C LEU A 90 -3.32 4.17 2.62
N ALA A 91 -3.00 3.07 3.30
CA ALA A 91 -2.96 1.74 2.69
C ALA A 91 -4.32 1.36 2.09
N ILE A 92 -5.39 1.58 2.86
CA ILE A 92 -6.77 1.34 2.42
C ILE A 92 -7.13 2.23 1.21
N VAL A 93 -6.72 3.50 1.21
CA VAL A 93 -6.94 4.42 0.08
C VAL A 93 -6.21 3.94 -1.19
N CYS A 94 -4.92 3.61 -1.10
CA CYS A 94 -4.15 3.09 -2.24
C CYS A 94 -4.76 1.79 -2.78
N ARG A 95 -5.09 0.84 -1.90
CA ARG A 95 -5.69 -0.45 -2.27
C ARG A 95 -7.05 -0.29 -2.93
N SER A 96 -7.89 0.61 -2.43
CA SER A 96 -9.22 0.87 -2.99
C SER A 96 -9.14 1.42 -4.41
N ASN A 97 -8.16 2.28 -4.70
CA ASN A 97 -7.94 2.77 -6.06
C ASN A 97 -7.40 1.68 -7.00
N ILE A 98 -6.53 0.79 -6.52
CA ILE A 98 -6.08 -0.39 -7.28
C ILE A 98 -7.30 -1.25 -7.65
N ALA A 99 -8.10 -1.63 -6.66
CA ALA A 99 -9.29 -2.46 -6.86
C ALA A 99 -10.35 -1.77 -7.73
N ALA A 100 -10.60 -0.48 -7.54
CA ALA A 100 -11.55 0.28 -8.37
C ALA A 100 -11.11 0.39 -9.83
N ALA A 101 -9.80 0.57 -10.10
CA ALA A 101 -9.28 0.56 -11.47
C ALA A 101 -9.44 -0.83 -12.12
N TRP A 102 -9.17 -1.89 -11.37
CA TRP A 102 -9.38 -3.26 -11.82
C TRP A 102 -10.85 -3.56 -12.16
N GLU A 103 -11.78 -3.19 -11.28
CA GLU A 103 -13.22 -3.32 -11.54
C GLU A 103 -13.67 -2.47 -12.74
N GLY A 104 -13.15 -1.24 -12.85
CA GLY A 104 -13.44 -0.33 -13.94
C GLY A 104 -13.02 -0.85 -15.32
N GLU A 105 -11.91 -1.59 -15.37
CA GLU A 105 -11.39 -2.27 -16.57
C GLU A 105 -11.99 -3.66 -16.79
N GLN A 106 -13.08 -4.00 -16.09
CA GLN A 106 -13.81 -5.27 -16.20
C GLN A 106 -13.05 -6.49 -15.68
N CYS A 107 -12.28 -6.31 -14.60
CA CYS A 107 -11.59 -7.37 -13.87
C CYS A 107 -10.63 -8.21 -14.74
N PRO A 108 -9.67 -7.59 -15.46
CA PRO A 108 -8.70 -8.35 -16.27
C PRO A 108 -7.73 -9.15 -15.38
N GLU A 109 -7.18 -10.26 -15.89
CA GLU A 109 -6.11 -10.99 -15.19
C GLU A 109 -4.83 -10.14 -15.02
N LEU A 110 -4.60 -9.22 -15.97
CA LEU A 110 -3.48 -8.29 -15.99
C LEU A 110 -4.02 -6.86 -16.13
N LEU A 111 -3.90 -6.06 -15.06
CA LEU A 111 -4.22 -4.63 -15.08
C LEU A 111 -3.00 -3.84 -15.55
N LEU A 112 -3.16 -2.93 -16.51
CA LEU A 112 -2.07 -2.03 -16.91
C LEU A 112 -2.01 -0.86 -15.93
N TYR A 113 -0.82 -0.59 -15.38
CA TYR A 113 -0.65 0.49 -14.39
C TYR A 113 -1.08 1.87 -14.91
N GLU A 114 -0.94 2.13 -16.21
CA GLU A 114 -1.38 3.38 -16.84
C GLU A 114 -2.90 3.62 -16.78
N GLN A 115 -3.69 2.56 -16.55
CA GLN A 115 -5.14 2.66 -16.33
C GLN A 115 -5.45 3.19 -14.92
N MET A 116 -4.49 3.14 -14.02
CA MET A 116 -4.57 3.73 -12.69
C MET A 116 -4.14 5.19 -12.79
N ALA A 117 -4.94 6.11 -12.26
CA ALA A 117 -4.66 7.56 -12.29
C ALA A 117 -3.58 7.97 -11.26
N PHE A 118 -2.46 7.24 -11.21
CA PHE A 118 -1.32 7.51 -10.33
C PHE A 118 -0.12 8.03 -11.10
N GLU A 119 0.44 9.14 -10.64
CA GLU A 119 1.67 9.72 -11.20
C GLU A 119 2.95 9.09 -10.61
N ALA A 120 2.82 8.13 -9.68
CA ALA A 120 3.96 7.45 -9.08
C ALA A 120 4.64 6.52 -10.08
N ASP A 121 5.97 6.51 -10.10
CA ASP A 121 6.77 5.67 -10.99
C ASP A 121 8.06 5.16 -10.31
N LYS A 122 8.88 4.43 -11.06
CA LYS A 122 10.22 3.95 -10.67
C LYS A 122 10.21 3.02 -9.46
N PHE A 123 9.20 2.18 -9.28
CA PHE A 123 9.08 1.24 -8.17
C PHE A 123 10.28 0.29 -8.07
N TYR A 124 10.88 -0.11 -9.20
CA TYR A 124 12.11 -0.91 -9.21
C TYR A 124 13.23 -0.29 -8.37
N ARG A 125 13.32 1.05 -8.30
CA ARG A 125 14.37 1.73 -7.52
C ARG A 125 14.19 1.49 -6.04
N ILE A 126 12.95 1.44 -5.54
CA ILE A 126 12.65 1.19 -4.12
C ILE A 126 13.23 -0.16 -3.69
N LEU A 127 13.01 -1.19 -4.52
CA LEU A 127 13.47 -2.55 -4.24
C LEU A 127 14.99 -2.73 -4.42
N GLN A 128 15.61 -1.93 -5.28
CA GLN A 128 17.06 -2.01 -5.56
C GLN A 128 17.91 -1.13 -4.63
N THR A 129 17.37 -0.02 -4.12
CA THR A 129 18.09 0.89 -3.24
C THR A 129 17.74 0.62 -1.78
N LEU A 130 18.45 -0.31 -1.15
CA LEU A 130 18.57 -0.32 0.31
C LEU A 130 19.99 0.12 0.66
N PRO A 131 20.18 1.37 1.16
CA PRO A 131 21.01 1.52 2.36
C PRO A 131 20.87 2.89 3.09
N GLU A 132 19.86 3.14 3.93
CA GLU A 132 19.91 4.13 5.04
C GLU A 132 18.89 3.71 6.11
N ASP A 133 19.21 3.86 7.40
CA ASP A 133 18.35 3.38 8.50
C ASP A 133 16.94 3.99 8.46
N SER A 134 16.81 5.27 8.08
CA SER A 134 15.52 5.97 7.96
C SER A 134 14.63 5.43 6.84
N ARG A 135 15.19 5.09 5.67
CA ARG A 135 14.42 4.49 4.56
C ARG A 135 13.91 3.11 4.92
N ARG A 136 14.71 2.34 5.67
CA ARG A 136 14.32 1.03 6.18
C ARG A 136 13.19 1.17 7.22
N VAL A 137 13.26 2.15 8.11
CA VAL A 137 12.16 2.44 9.04
C VAL A 137 10.87 2.78 8.29
N LYS A 138 10.93 3.70 7.30
CA LYS A 138 9.76 4.03 6.46
C LYS A 138 9.14 2.81 5.79
N LEU A 139 9.96 1.95 5.16
CA LEU A 139 9.48 0.72 4.53
C LEU A 139 8.82 -0.23 5.54
N ASN A 140 9.47 -0.48 6.67
CA ASN A 140 8.94 -1.36 7.71
C ASN A 140 7.59 -0.86 8.25
N GLU A 141 7.47 0.45 8.52
CA GLU A 141 6.23 1.02 9.04
C GLU A 141 5.09 0.98 8.01
N ILE A 142 5.40 1.15 6.71
CA ILE A 142 4.46 0.95 5.60
C ILE A 142 4.02 -0.52 5.52
N GLU A 143 4.97 -1.47 5.53
CA GLU A 143 4.67 -2.90 5.47
C GLU A 143 3.75 -3.33 6.62
N ARG A 144 4.04 -2.88 7.85
CA ARG A 144 3.17 -3.12 9.02
C ARG A 144 1.74 -2.63 8.79
N ALA A 145 1.56 -1.46 8.21
CA ALA A 145 0.23 -0.89 7.96
C ALA A 145 -0.51 -1.60 6.80
N VAL A 146 0.21 -2.00 5.76
CA VAL A 146 -0.32 -2.78 4.64
C VAL A 146 -0.82 -4.13 5.14
N ASP A 147 0.00 -4.85 5.91
CA ASP A 147 -0.34 -6.15 6.48
C ASP A 147 -1.52 -6.04 7.47
N ALA A 148 -1.53 -5.02 8.34
CA ALA A 148 -2.61 -4.80 9.29
C ALA A 148 -3.96 -4.47 8.64
N THR A 149 -3.97 -4.08 7.36
CA THR A 149 -5.17 -3.73 6.59
C THR A 149 -5.31 -4.56 5.32
N LYS A 150 -4.68 -5.75 5.28
CA LYS A 150 -4.62 -6.59 4.09
C LYS A 150 -6.02 -6.89 3.53
N GLY A 151 -6.19 -6.71 2.22
CA GLY A 151 -7.48 -6.89 1.53
C GLY A 151 -8.56 -5.85 1.85
N VAL A 152 -8.31 -4.91 2.77
CA VAL A 152 -9.32 -3.93 3.20
C VAL A 152 -9.42 -2.78 2.20
N VAL A 153 -10.66 -2.53 1.73
CA VAL A 153 -11.02 -1.49 0.76
C VAL A 153 -12.16 -0.60 1.27
N ILE A 154 -12.32 0.56 0.64
CA ILE A 154 -13.43 1.48 0.85
C ILE A 154 -14.56 1.11 -0.10
N THR A 155 -15.75 0.90 0.46
CA THR A 155 -16.96 0.62 -0.31
C THR A 155 -18.05 1.66 -0.07
N ARG A 156 -18.81 1.94 -1.13
CA ARG A 156 -20.03 2.74 -1.09
C ARG A 156 -21.09 2.07 -1.96
N ASP A 157 -22.32 1.98 -1.44
CA ASP A 157 -23.43 1.31 -2.12
C ASP A 157 -23.15 -0.13 -2.58
N GLY A 158 -22.26 -0.83 -1.86
CA GLY A 158 -21.90 -2.23 -2.14
C GLY A 158 -20.85 -2.44 -3.22
N ALA A 159 -20.25 -1.37 -3.77
CA ALA A 159 -19.15 -1.44 -4.72
C ALA A 159 -17.89 -0.78 -4.14
N VAL A 160 -16.71 -1.18 -4.63
CA VAL A 160 -15.47 -0.47 -4.31
C VAL A 160 -15.53 0.92 -4.93
N MET A 161 -15.13 1.91 -4.15
CA MET A 161 -15.07 3.29 -4.64
C MET A 161 -13.64 3.72 -4.93
N THR A 162 -13.47 4.50 -5.98
CA THR A 162 -12.26 5.29 -6.18
C THR A 162 -12.09 6.27 -5.01
N ALA A 163 -10.88 6.34 -4.47
CA ALA A 163 -10.53 7.10 -3.29
C ALA A 163 -9.42 8.10 -3.65
N PRO A 164 -9.72 9.20 -4.37
CA PRO A 164 -8.69 10.17 -4.76
C PRO A 164 -7.95 10.71 -3.54
N PHE A 165 -6.68 11.08 -3.70
CA PHE A 165 -5.85 11.70 -2.67
C PHE A 165 -4.87 12.71 -3.25
N PHE A 166 -4.37 13.61 -2.39
CA PHE A 166 -3.50 14.72 -2.80
C PHE A 166 -2.56 15.18 -1.68
N THR A 167 -1.48 15.89 -2.03
CA THR A 167 -0.63 16.63 -1.08
C THR A 167 -1.05 18.10 -1.03
N THR A 168 -1.03 18.70 0.16
CA THR A 168 -1.20 20.16 0.33
C THR A 168 0.16 20.79 0.62
N SER A 169 0.64 21.72 -0.20
CA SER A 169 1.92 22.40 0.07
C SER A 169 1.87 23.20 1.38
N PRO A 170 2.98 23.32 2.13
CA PRO A 170 3.05 24.19 3.30
C PRO A 170 3.18 25.64 2.84
N SER A 171 2.04 26.27 2.54
CA SER A 171 1.96 27.72 2.35
C SER A 171 0.59 28.21 2.82
N ASP A 172 0.53 28.57 4.11
CA ASP A 172 -0.28 29.66 4.69
C ASP A 172 -1.70 29.92 4.16
N MET A 173 -2.45 28.87 3.83
CA MET A 173 -3.90 28.95 3.80
C MET A 173 -4.47 27.74 4.51
N LEU A 174 -5.25 28.02 5.56
CA LEU A 174 -6.42 27.23 5.90
C LEU A 174 -7.02 26.69 4.60
N VAL A 175 -6.89 25.39 4.37
CA VAL A 175 -7.37 24.69 3.17
C VAL A 175 -8.89 24.79 3.16
N SER A 176 -9.35 25.93 2.65
CA SER A 176 -10.73 26.19 2.27
C SER A 176 -10.91 26.05 0.75
N GLU A 177 -9.86 25.64 0.04
CA GLU A 177 -9.92 25.26 -1.36
C GLU A 177 -9.33 23.87 -1.50
N VAL A 178 -10.23 22.88 -1.55
CA VAL A 178 -10.32 21.91 -2.65
C VAL A 178 -9.39 22.39 -3.78
N GLY A 179 -8.14 21.91 -3.86
CA GLY A 179 -7.27 22.14 -5.01
C GLY A 179 -7.87 21.42 -6.22
N SER A 180 -9.00 21.91 -6.73
CA SER A 180 -10.12 21.06 -7.17
C SER A 180 -10.46 19.84 -6.25
N GLY A 181 -9.78 19.71 -5.09
CA GLY A 181 -9.54 18.52 -4.27
C GLY A 181 -10.74 17.91 -3.56
N ASP A 182 -11.37 16.99 -4.26
CA ASP A 182 -12.08 15.86 -3.68
C ASP A 182 -11.08 14.79 -3.23
N GLY A 183 -11.19 14.30 -1.98
CA GLY A 183 -10.46 13.12 -1.51
C GLY A 183 -9.58 13.29 -0.27
N PHE A 184 -8.67 12.34 -0.07
CA PHE A 184 -7.82 12.22 1.13
C PHE A 184 -6.59 13.13 1.03
N SER A 185 -6.43 14.04 2.00
CA SER A 185 -5.24 14.90 2.07
C SER A 185 -4.14 14.19 2.86
N LEU A 186 -3.01 13.89 2.21
CA LEU A 186 -1.89 13.17 2.85
C LEU A 186 -1.38 13.89 4.11
N ASN A 187 -1.18 15.21 4.03
CA ASN A 187 -0.63 15.97 5.16
C ASN A 187 -1.67 16.16 6.27
N TYR A 188 -2.92 16.47 5.92
CA TYR A 188 -3.94 16.70 6.93
C TYR A 188 -4.41 15.41 7.61
N ALA A 189 -4.41 14.28 6.91
CA ALA A 189 -4.73 12.98 7.51
C ALA A 189 -3.76 12.61 8.64
N TYR A 190 -2.47 12.96 8.50
CA TYR A 190 -1.49 12.78 9.56
C TYR A 190 -1.82 13.65 10.79
N GLU A 191 -2.19 14.92 10.59
CA GLU A 191 -2.63 15.80 11.69
C GLU A 191 -3.88 15.27 12.41
N LEU A 192 -4.83 14.68 11.67
CA LEU A 192 -6.00 14.04 12.27
C LEU A 192 -5.60 12.82 13.12
N ALA A 193 -4.64 12.02 12.67
CA ALA A 193 -4.08 10.93 13.47
C ALA A 193 -3.37 11.48 14.72
N VAL A 194 -2.53 12.51 14.61
CA VAL A 194 -1.90 13.14 15.79
C VAL A 194 -2.95 13.68 16.78
N SER A 195 -4.12 14.10 16.30
CA SER A 195 -5.25 14.53 17.13
C SER A 195 -6.01 13.40 17.84
N GLY A 196 -5.66 12.14 17.58
CA GLY A 196 -6.25 10.96 18.22
C GLY A 196 -7.31 10.23 17.40
N MET A 197 -7.47 10.53 16.11
CA MET A 197 -8.41 9.81 15.24
C MET A 197 -7.83 8.47 14.78
N ASP A 198 -8.59 7.39 14.92
CA ASP A 198 -8.23 6.10 14.30
C ASP A 198 -8.37 6.16 12.77
N PHE A 199 -7.77 5.20 12.07
CA PHE A 199 -7.78 5.15 10.60
C PHE A 199 -9.19 5.22 10.02
N TYR A 200 -10.18 4.61 10.68
CA TYR A 200 -11.57 4.58 10.18
C TYR A 200 -12.24 5.95 10.31
N ALA A 201 -12.03 6.64 11.44
CA ALA A 201 -12.50 8.01 11.65
C ALA A 201 -11.86 8.97 10.65
N ILE A 202 -10.57 8.81 10.34
CA ILE A 202 -9.87 9.59 9.31
C ILE A 202 -10.52 9.37 7.94
N LEU A 203 -10.74 8.11 7.54
CA LEU A 203 -11.38 7.81 6.24
C LEU A 203 -12.80 8.38 6.14
N LYS A 204 -13.59 8.27 7.22
CA LYS A 204 -14.92 8.88 7.29
C LYS A 204 -14.90 10.41 7.21
N TYR A 205 -13.87 11.04 7.77
CA TYR A 205 -13.70 12.49 7.67
C TYR A 205 -13.60 12.93 6.19
N PHE A 206 -12.81 12.22 5.38
CA PHE A 206 -12.58 12.58 3.98
C PHE A 206 -13.68 12.10 3.02
N TYR A 207 -14.26 10.92 3.27
CA TYR A 207 -15.17 10.28 2.32
C TYR A 207 -16.63 10.19 2.81
N GLY A 208 -16.95 10.67 4.01
CA GLY A 208 -18.32 10.70 4.51
C GLY A 208 -18.89 9.31 4.80
N ASP A 209 -20.09 9.03 4.28
CA ASP A 209 -20.76 7.74 4.49
C ASP A 209 -20.12 6.64 3.63
N ILE A 210 -19.13 5.98 4.23
CA ILE A 210 -18.39 4.87 3.66
C ILE A 210 -18.44 3.65 4.58
N LYS A 211 -18.19 2.49 3.98
CA LYS A 211 -17.81 1.28 4.70
C LYS A 211 -16.37 0.94 4.37
N VAL A 212 -15.74 0.25 5.32
CA VAL A 212 -14.41 -0.32 5.16
C VAL A 212 -14.59 -1.82 5.37
N SER A 213 -14.30 -2.60 4.33
CA SER A 213 -14.58 -4.04 4.28
C SER A 213 -13.42 -4.77 3.63
N ILE A 214 -13.22 -6.03 4.03
CA ILE A 214 -12.33 -6.95 3.31
C ILE A 214 -12.95 -7.19 1.92
N TYR A 215 -12.14 -7.13 0.88
CA TYR A 215 -12.54 -7.48 -0.48
C TYR A 215 -12.79 -9.00 -0.56
N GLU A 216 -13.97 -9.39 -1.05
CA GLU A 216 -14.44 -10.78 -1.17
C GLU A 216 -14.55 -11.23 -2.62
#